data_AF-A0A9D9X4M7-F1
#
_entry.id   AF-A0A9D9X4M7-F1
#
_cell.length_a   1.000
_cell.length_b   1.000
_cell.length_c   1.000
_cell.angle_alpha   90.00
_cell.angle_beta   90.00
_cell.angle_gamma   90.00
#
_symmetry.space_group_name_H-M   'P 1'
#
loop_
_entity.id
_entity.type
_entity.pdbx_description
1 polymer ?
#
loop_
_entity_poly.entity_id
_entity_poly.type
_entity_poly.pdbx_seq_one_letter_code
_entity_poly.pdbx_strand_id
1 'polypeptide(L)'
;MLTGEERAELAKLIRSKLTSVRLVQRARIVLLAASVSRHWRANGLKPQRVRGFKVSRDPKFVEKLEDIVGLYMSPPEHALELCCDEKSQVQALDRTQPGLPLKKGRAATMTHAYKRNGTTTLFAALNILDAQVIGQCQQRHTHVAWLKFLKTIAVLQKVIRANSRLSSKQNEALH
;
A
#
# COMPACT_ATOMS: atom_id res chain seq x y z
N MET A 1 -3.33 -42.48 0.42
CA MET A 1 -1.94 -42.23 0.85
C MET A 1 -1.09 -43.32 0.22
N LEU A 2 0.05 -43.01 -0.41
CA LEU A 2 0.92 -44.04 -1.00
C LEU A 2 1.50 -44.96 0.09
N THR A 3 1.47 -46.27 -0.14
CA THR A 3 1.97 -47.32 0.76
C THR A 3 3.50 -47.28 0.88
N GLY A 4 4.06 -47.99 1.86
CA GLY A 4 5.51 -48.03 2.10
C GLY A 4 6.31 -48.57 0.91
N GLU A 5 5.79 -49.62 0.27
CA GLU A 5 6.39 -50.23 -0.93
C GLU A 5 6.32 -49.30 -2.14
N GLU A 6 5.17 -48.65 -2.34
CA GLU A 6 5.00 -47.64 -3.40
C GLU A 6 5.95 -46.46 -3.24
N ARG A 7 6.35 -46.12 -2.00
CA ARG A 7 7.34 -45.06 -1.74
C ARG A 7 8.77 -45.52 -2.06
N ALA A 8 9.10 -46.78 -1.75
CA ALA A 8 10.43 -47.34 -1.98
C ALA A 8 10.74 -47.51 -3.47
N GLU A 9 9.82 -48.09 -4.24
CA GLU A 9 9.99 -48.28 -5.68
C GLU A 9 10.11 -46.94 -6.41
N LEU A 10 9.37 -45.96 -5.92
CA LEU A 10 9.36 -44.62 -6.48
C LEU A 10 10.64 -43.84 -6.14
N ALA A 11 11.29 -44.11 -5.01
CA ALA A 11 12.61 -43.57 -4.68
C ALA A 11 13.71 -44.16 -5.58
N LYS A 12 13.60 -45.43 -5.99
CA LYS A 12 14.50 -46.07 -6.96
C LYS A 12 14.36 -45.45 -8.34
N LEU A 13 13.13 -45.19 -8.78
CA LEU A 13 12.85 -44.50 -10.03
C LEU A 13 13.40 -43.06 -10.02
N ILE A 14 13.17 -42.26 -8.97
CA ILE A 14 13.72 -40.88 -8.86
C ILE A 14 15.23 -40.81 -9.15
N ARG A 15 16.01 -41.81 -8.72
CA ARG A 15 17.47 -41.83 -8.83
C ARG A 15 18.01 -42.32 -10.17
N SER A 16 17.15 -42.83 -11.06
CA SER A 16 17.58 -43.40 -12.34
C SER A 16 17.80 -42.33 -13.41
N LYS A 17 18.82 -42.51 -14.26
CA LYS A 17 19.31 -41.52 -15.24
C LYS A 17 18.58 -41.54 -16.59
N LEU A 18 17.70 -42.50 -16.82
CA LEU A 18 17.00 -42.75 -18.10
C LEU A 18 15.92 -41.70 -18.41
N THR A 19 15.68 -41.41 -19.69
CA THR A 19 14.70 -40.40 -20.15
C THR A 19 13.25 -40.75 -19.77
N SER A 20 12.88 -42.02 -19.88
CA SER A 20 11.55 -42.54 -19.47
C SER A 20 11.30 -42.31 -17.98
N VAL A 21 12.31 -42.55 -17.15
CA VAL A 21 12.29 -42.28 -15.73
C VAL A 21 12.11 -40.78 -15.43
N ARG A 22 12.76 -39.88 -16.18
CA ARG A 22 12.58 -38.43 -16.02
C ARG A 22 11.16 -37.98 -16.37
N LEU A 23 10.49 -38.63 -17.33
CA LEU A 23 9.09 -38.35 -17.65
C LEU A 23 8.15 -38.81 -16.53
N VAL A 24 8.37 -40.01 -15.98
CA VAL A 24 7.63 -40.51 -14.81
C VAL A 24 7.82 -39.58 -13.60
N GLN A 25 9.05 -39.11 -13.39
CA GLN A 25 9.37 -38.14 -12.34
C GLN A 25 8.60 -36.82 -12.51
N ARG A 26 8.53 -36.28 -13.73
CA ARG A 26 7.75 -35.07 -14.05
C ARG A 26 6.25 -35.28 -13.82
N ALA A 27 5.70 -36.38 -14.30
CA ALA A 27 4.29 -36.73 -14.09
C ALA A 27 3.96 -36.83 -12.60
N ARG A 28 4.85 -37.41 -11.80
CA ARG A 28 4.69 -37.48 -10.34
C ARG A 28 4.67 -36.11 -9.68
N ILE A 29 5.58 -35.20 -10.07
CA ILE A 29 5.60 -33.83 -9.54
C ILE A 29 4.26 -33.13 -9.82
N VAL A 30 3.75 -33.28 -11.04
CA VAL A 30 2.44 -32.71 -11.43
C VAL A 30 1.30 -33.31 -10.61
N LEU A 31 1.27 -34.63 -10.43
CA LEU A 31 0.24 -35.31 -9.63
C LEU A 31 0.31 -34.91 -8.14
N LEU A 32 1.51 -34.78 -7.58
CA LEU A 32 1.72 -34.32 -6.20
C LEU A 32 1.25 -32.88 -6.02
N ALA A 33 1.62 -31.98 -6.94
CA ALA A 33 1.16 -30.58 -6.92
C ALA A 33 -0.37 -30.48 -7.01
N ALA A 34 -1.00 -31.29 -7.87
CA ALA A 34 -2.45 -31.38 -7.98
C ALA A 34 -3.10 -31.90 -6.68
N SER A 35 -2.46 -32.88 -6.03
CA SER A 35 -2.94 -33.42 -4.75
C SER A 35 -2.87 -32.40 -3.61
N VAL A 36 -1.78 -31.63 -3.54
CA VAL A 36 -1.63 -30.52 -2.57
C VAL A 36 -2.73 -29.47 -2.81
N SER A 37 -2.96 -29.08 -4.06
CA SER A 37 -4.03 -28.14 -4.42
C SER A 37 -5.43 -28.64 -4.04
N ARG A 38 -5.73 -29.93 -4.24
CA ARG A 38 -6.99 -30.54 -3.80
C ARG A 38 -7.14 -30.49 -2.29
N HIS A 39 -6.08 -30.82 -1.54
CA HIS A 39 -6.11 -30.82 -0.09
C HIS A 39 -6.28 -29.41 0.48
N TRP A 40 -5.61 -28.41 -0.10
CA TRP A 40 -5.82 -27.02 0.29
C TRP A 40 -7.28 -26.57 0.07
N ARG A 41 -7.86 -26.87 -1.10
CA ARG A 41 -9.27 -26.52 -1.39
C ARG A 41 -10.24 -27.21 -0.44
N ALA A 42 -10.04 -28.50 -0.16
CA ALA A 42 -10.89 -29.27 0.75
C ALA A 42 -10.86 -28.70 2.19
N ASN A 43 -9.73 -28.13 2.62
CA ASN A 43 -9.56 -27.54 3.94
C ASN A 43 -9.74 -26.01 3.95
N GLY A 44 -10.18 -25.40 2.84
CA GLY A 44 -10.32 -23.94 2.73
C GLY A 44 -9.01 -23.14 2.84
N LEU A 45 -7.85 -23.80 2.78
CA LEU A 45 -6.55 -23.16 2.87
C LEU A 45 -6.25 -22.36 1.61
N LYS A 46 -5.83 -21.10 1.79
CA LYS A 46 -5.46 -20.18 0.70
C LYS A 46 -4.04 -19.66 0.95
N PRO A 47 -2.98 -20.43 0.63
CA PRO A 47 -1.59 -20.05 0.92
C PRO A 47 -1.16 -18.72 0.30
N GLN A 48 -1.79 -18.33 -0.81
CA GLN A 48 -1.58 -17.04 -1.47
C GLN A 48 -2.13 -15.85 -0.68
N ARG A 49 -3.02 -16.08 0.30
CA ARG A 49 -3.54 -15.02 1.16
C ARG A 49 -2.60 -14.84 2.35
N VAL A 50 -1.71 -13.86 2.23
CA VAL A 50 -0.89 -13.40 3.34
C VAL A 50 -1.54 -12.17 3.96
N ARG A 51 -1.65 -12.13 5.28
CA ARG A 51 -2.05 -10.93 6.03
C ARG A 51 -0.87 -10.51 6.88
N GLY A 52 -0.40 -9.27 6.67
CA GLY A 52 0.53 -8.65 7.61
C GLY A 52 -0.23 -8.16 8.84
N PHE A 53 0.44 -8.13 9.98
CA PHE A 53 -0.05 -7.44 11.17
C PHE A 53 1.12 -6.68 11.80
N LYS A 54 0.82 -5.60 12.51
CA LYS A 54 1.78 -4.84 13.29
C LYS A 54 1.22 -4.69 14.69
N VAL A 55 1.87 -5.31 15.66
CA VAL A 55 1.52 -5.19 17.08
C VAL A 55 2.57 -4.30 17.75
N SER A 56 2.11 -3.33 18.53
CA SER A 56 3.00 -2.50 19.33
C SER A 56 3.58 -3.32 20.49
N ARG A 57 4.86 -3.13 20.79
CA ARG A 57 5.53 -3.71 21.97
C ARG A 57 5.50 -2.79 23.19
N ASP A 58 4.81 -1.64 23.06
CA ASP A 58 4.70 -0.67 24.14
C ASP A 58 3.75 -1.21 25.23
N PRO A 59 4.21 -1.38 26.48
CA PRO A 59 3.36 -1.83 27.59
C PRO A 59 2.14 -0.92 27.82
N LYS A 60 2.23 0.35 27.42
CA LYS A 60 1.16 1.35 27.55
C LYS A 60 0.41 1.61 26.24
N PHE A 61 0.47 0.68 25.28
CA PHE A 61 -0.12 0.90 23.96
C PHE A 61 -1.63 1.20 24.03
N VAL A 62 -2.37 0.47 24.86
CA VAL A 62 -3.83 0.63 24.98
C VAL A 62 -4.19 2.00 25.55
N GLU A 63 -3.54 2.39 26.65
CA GLU A 63 -3.71 3.72 27.27
C GLU A 63 -3.46 4.85 26.27
N LYS A 64 -2.34 4.81 25.54
CA LYS A 64 -2.01 5.81 24.51
C LYS A 64 -2.99 5.81 23.34
N LEU A 65 -3.49 4.64 22.95
CA LEU A 65 -4.49 4.52 21.89
C LEU A 65 -5.80 5.17 22.33
N GLU A 66 -6.25 4.89 23.55
CA GLU A 66 -7.45 5.48 24.14
C GLU A 66 -7.33 7.00 24.24
N ASP A 67 -6.18 7.53 24.67
CA ASP A 67 -5.91 8.96 24.70
C ASP A 67 -6.05 9.60 23.31
N ILE A 68 -5.43 9.01 22.29
CA ILE A 68 -5.49 9.51 20.91
C ILE A 68 -6.93 9.43 20.36
N VAL A 69 -7.61 8.30 20.55
CA VAL A 69 -9.01 8.15 20.13
C VAL A 69 -9.91 9.15 20.85
N GLY A 70 -9.65 9.43 22.13
CA GLY A 70 -10.34 10.47 22.90
C GLY A 70 -10.23 11.84 22.23
N LEU A 71 -9.05 12.20 21.70
CA LEU A 71 -8.86 13.45 20.95
C LEU A 71 -9.69 13.51 19.67
N TYR A 72 -9.88 12.39 18.96
CA TYR A 72 -10.75 12.32 17.78
C TYR A 72 -12.24 12.45 18.14
N MET A 73 -12.65 11.82 19.23
CA MET A 73 -14.07 11.77 19.65
C MET A 73 -14.53 13.07 20.30
N SER A 74 -13.63 13.78 20.98
CA SER A 74 -13.90 15.05 21.65
C SER A 74 -12.75 16.04 21.41
N PRO A 75 -12.60 16.56 20.18
CA PRO A 75 -11.51 17.45 19.85
C PRO A 75 -11.61 18.78 20.63
N PRO A 76 -10.48 19.32 21.12
CA PRO A 76 -10.46 20.64 21.73
C PRO A 76 -10.97 21.73 20.78
N GLU A 77 -11.48 22.82 21.35
CA GLU A 77 -11.97 23.95 20.57
C GLU A 77 -10.85 24.52 19.67
N HIS A 78 -11.17 24.71 18.38
CA HIS A 78 -10.24 25.17 17.34
C HIS A 78 -9.03 24.27 17.04
N ALA A 79 -9.04 23.01 17.49
CA ALA A 79 -8.01 22.03 17.18
C ALA A 79 -7.78 21.91 15.66
N LEU A 80 -6.52 21.79 15.27
CA LEU A 80 -6.13 21.46 13.90
C LEU A 80 -5.67 20.01 13.89
N GLU A 81 -6.36 19.18 13.13
CA GLU A 81 -6.01 17.78 13.00
C GLU A 81 -5.52 17.45 11.59
N LEU A 82 -4.27 16.99 11.52
CA LEU A 82 -3.60 16.69 10.27
C LEU A 82 -3.01 15.29 10.33
N CYS A 83 -3.33 14.47 9.34
CA CYS A 83 -2.64 13.21 9.10
C CYS A 83 -1.50 13.46 8.11
N CYS A 84 -0.27 13.44 8.60
CA CYS A 84 0.92 13.65 7.78
C CYS A 84 1.60 12.32 7.47
N ASP A 85 1.95 12.09 6.21
CA ASP A 85 2.68 10.90 5.78
C ASP A 85 3.74 11.24 4.74
N GLU A 86 4.71 10.35 4.59
CA GLU A 86 5.79 10.43 3.64
C GLU A 86 5.85 9.19 2.77
N LYS A 87 5.82 9.41 1.46
CA LYS A 87 6.12 8.37 0.48
C LYS A 87 7.49 8.66 -0.12
N SER A 88 8.51 8.01 0.42
CA SER A 88 9.86 8.08 -0.12
C SER A 88 10.03 7.21 -1.37
N GLN A 89 11.09 7.51 -2.14
CA GLN A 89 11.54 6.76 -3.32
C GLN A 89 10.44 6.55 -4.38
N VAL A 90 9.53 7.50 -4.53
CA VAL A 90 8.53 7.49 -5.60
C VAL A 90 9.26 7.62 -6.93
N GLN A 91 9.14 6.62 -7.79
CA GLN A 91 9.77 6.67 -9.11
C GLN A 91 9.02 7.68 -10.00
N ALA A 92 9.74 8.67 -10.50
CA ALA A 92 9.21 9.62 -11.47
C ALA A 92 9.26 8.96 -12.85
N LEU A 93 8.17 8.29 -13.23
CA LEU A 93 8.03 7.53 -14.46
C LEU A 93 7.09 8.24 -15.43
N ASP A 94 7.57 8.47 -16.65
CA ASP A 94 6.72 8.86 -17.77
C ASP A 94 6.52 7.68 -18.72
N ARG A 95 5.31 7.58 -19.28
CA ARG A 95 5.03 6.60 -20.34
C ARG A 95 5.60 7.11 -21.64
N THR A 96 6.27 6.23 -22.39
CA THR A 96 6.91 6.61 -23.66
C THR A 96 5.91 6.96 -24.75
N GLN A 97 4.66 6.51 -24.61
CA GLN A 97 3.55 6.83 -25.51
C GLN A 97 2.29 7.07 -24.68
N PRO A 98 1.42 7.99 -25.12
CA PRO A 98 0.13 8.22 -24.48
C PRO A 98 -0.74 6.97 -24.58
N GLY A 99 -1.50 6.70 -23.52
CA GLY A 99 -2.51 5.65 -23.53
C GLY A 99 -3.63 5.95 -24.51
N LEU A 100 -4.34 4.92 -24.97
CA LEU A 100 -5.53 5.12 -25.78
C LEU A 100 -6.66 5.68 -24.90
N PRO A 101 -7.51 6.58 -25.44
CA PRO A 101 -8.66 7.11 -24.70
C PRO A 101 -9.57 6.00 -24.18
N LEU A 102 -10.12 6.21 -22.98
CA LEU A 102 -11.15 5.34 -22.42
C LEU A 102 -12.39 5.33 -23.32
N LYS A 103 -12.90 4.13 -23.61
CA LYS A 103 -14.16 3.93 -24.35
C LYS A 103 -15.01 2.90 -23.61
N LYS A 104 -16.34 3.01 -23.70
CA LYS A 104 -17.26 2.02 -23.12
C LYS A 104 -16.92 0.62 -23.65
N GLY A 105 -16.68 -0.32 -22.73
CA GLY A 105 -16.25 -1.69 -23.08
C GLY A 105 -14.75 -1.88 -23.31
N ARG A 106 -13.91 -0.83 -23.19
CA ARG A 106 -12.46 -0.92 -23.35
C ARG A 106 -11.73 -0.15 -22.26
N ALA A 107 -10.93 -0.85 -21.46
CA ALA A 107 -10.10 -0.25 -20.43
C ALA A 107 -9.00 0.65 -21.03
N ALA A 108 -8.49 1.59 -20.22
CA ALA A 108 -7.35 2.42 -20.59
C ALA A 108 -6.14 1.53 -20.89
N THR A 109 -5.37 1.88 -21.92
CA THR A 109 -4.12 1.18 -22.22
C THR A 109 -2.93 1.95 -21.66
N MET A 110 -1.90 1.23 -21.24
CA MET A 110 -0.66 1.81 -20.74
C MET A 110 0.52 1.07 -21.35
N THR A 111 1.44 1.82 -21.95
CA THR A 111 2.64 1.24 -22.58
C THR A 111 3.58 0.68 -21.51
N HIS A 112 4.14 -0.50 -21.77
CA HIS A 112 5.11 -1.14 -20.87
C HIS A 112 6.44 -0.37 -20.79
N ALA A 113 6.88 0.24 -21.88
CA ALA A 113 8.06 1.08 -21.92
C ALA A 113 7.85 2.40 -21.16
N TYR A 114 8.86 2.83 -20.41
CA TYR A 114 8.84 4.04 -19.60
C TYR A 114 10.17 4.78 -19.69
N LYS A 115 10.12 6.11 -19.51
CA LYS A 115 11.29 6.96 -19.27
C LYS A 115 11.44 7.19 -17.77
N ARG A 116 12.65 7.00 -17.25
CA ARG A 116 12.96 7.19 -15.83
C ARG A 116 13.54 8.59 -15.62
N ASN A 117 12.87 9.40 -14.82
CA ASN A 117 13.32 10.76 -14.45
C ASN A 117 13.92 10.81 -13.03
N GLY A 118 14.29 9.65 -12.47
CA GLY A 118 14.81 9.53 -11.11
C GLY A 118 13.74 9.15 -10.08
N THR A 119 13.99 9.56 -8.84
CA THR A 119 13.11 9.29 -7.69
C THR A 119 12.86 10.56 -6.92
N THR A 120 11.65 10.72 -6.40
CA THR A 120 11.25 11.82 -5.53
C THR A 120 10.70 11.31 -4.20
N THR A 121 10.58 12.19 -3.23
CA THR A 121 9.91 11.92 -1.95
C THR A 121 8.69 12.82 -1.87
N LEU A 122 7.50 12.24 -1.75
CA LEU A 122 6.27 12.97 -1.51
C LEU A 122 6.07 13.11 0.00
N PHE A 123 5.90 14.34 0.47
CA PHE A 123 5.33 14.63 1.77
C PHE A 123 3.89 15.09 1.58
N ALA A 124 2.96 14.55 2.36
CA ALA A 124 1.56 14.90 2.29
C ALA A 124 0.98 15.10 3.69
N ALA A 125 0.04 16.04 3.79
CA ALA A 125 -0.78 16.25 4.98
C ALA A 125 -2.24 16.33 4.56
N LEU A 126 -3.05 15.45 5.12
CA LEU A 126 -4.50 15.44 4.99
C LEU A 126 -5.10 16.17 6.19
N ASN A 127 -5.90 17.20 5.91
CA ASN A 127 -6.79 17.78 6.90
C ASN A 127 -8.04 16.90 7.01
N ILE A 128 -8.30 16.38 8.20
CA ILE A 128 -9.36 15.40 8.43
C ILE A 128 -10.74 16.07 8.40
N LEU A 129 -10.82 17.35 8.73
CA LEU A 129 -12.08 18.09 8.85
C LEU A 129 -12.70 18.44 7.49
N ASP A 130 -11.87 18.80 6.51
CA ASP A 130 -12.32 19.30 5.20
C ASP A 130 -11.81 18.45 4.01
N ALA A 131 -11.12 17.35 4.31
CA ALA A 131 -10.50 16.45 3.35
C ALA A 131 -9.47 17.10 2.41
N GLN A 132 -8.94 18.29 2.74
CA GLN A 132 -7.91 18.94 1.94
C GLN A 132 -6.56 18.23 2.07
N VAL A 133 -5.88 18.01 0.95
CA VAL A 133 -4.54 17.43 0.91
C VAL A 133 -3.53 18.48 0.48
N ILE A 134 -2.54 18.73 1.34
CA ILE A 134 -1.37 19.54 1.05
C ILE A 134 -0.22 18.60 0.75
N GLY A 135 0.30 18.64 -0.47
CA GLY A 135 1.40 17.78 -0.91
C GLY A 135 2.61 18.57 -1.40
N GLN A 136 3.82 18.08 -1.12
CA GLN A 136 5.06 18.63 -1.67
C GLN A 136 6.03 17.51 -2.03
N CYS A 137 6.56 17.55 -3.25
CA CYS A 137 7.67 16.69 -3.67
C CYS A 137 9.00 17.31 -3.27
N GLN A 138 9.91 16.49 -2.75
CA GLN A 138 11.26 16.85 -2.34
C GLN A 138 12.28 15.94 -3.02
N GLN A 139 13.46 16.50 -3.31
CA GLN A 139 14.53 15.74 -3.96
C GLN A 139 15.18 14.70 -3.03
N ARG A 140 15.17 14.96 -1.73
CA ARG A 140 15.79 14.10 -0.71
C ARG A 140 14.82 13.83 0.43
N HIS A 141 14.86 12.61 0.95
CA HIS A 141 14.16 12.20 2.17
C HIS A 141 15.04 12.52 3.38
N THR A 142 14.91 13.74 3.91
CA THR A 142 15.66 14.19 5.10
C THR A 142 14.74 14.85 6.12
N HIS A 143 15.12 14.78 7.39
CA HIS A 143 14.39 15.47 8.46
C HIS A 143 14.30 16.99 8.25
N VAL A 144 15.31 17.60 7.61
CA VAL A 144 15.30 19.03 7.25
C VAL A 144 14.19 19.33 6.24
N ALA A 145 14.04 18.47 5.23
CA ALA A 145 12.98 18.60 4.24
C ALA A 145 11.59 18.39 4.87
N TRP A 146 11.48 17.45 5.83
CA TRP A 146 10.27 17.23 6.61
C TRP A 146 9.88 18.45 7.47
N LEU A 147 10.83 19.00 8.23
CA LEU A 147 10.60 20.20 9.04
C LEU A 147 10.19 21.40 8.17
N LYS A 148 10.78 21.54 6.99
CA LYS A 148 10.39 22.57 6.02
C LYS A 148 8.93 22.39 5.59
N PHE A 149 8.52 21.16 5.28
CA PHE A 149 7.14 20.84 4.92
C PHE A 149 6.16 21.16 6.06
N LEU A 150 6.47 20.76 7.30
CA LEU A 150 5.64 21.09 8.47
C LEU A 150 5.48 22.60 8.68
N LYS A 151 6.56 23.38 8.49
CA LYS A 151 6.49 24.84 8.54
C LYS A 151 5.58 25.41 7.45
N THR A 152 5.65 24.87 6.23
CA THR A 152 4.77 25.26 5.13
C THR A 152 3.30 25.00 5.46
N ILE A 153 2.97 23.83 6.01
CA ILE A 153 1.60 23.52 6.43
C ILE A 153 1.10 24.50 7.49
N ALA A 154 1.93 24.80 8.50
CA ALA A 154 1.56 25.72 9.57
C ALA A 154 1.23 27.14 9.04
N VAL A 155 1.95 27.61 8.02
CA VAL A 155 1.66 28.89 7.36
C VAL A 155 0.39 28.81 6.53
N LEU A 156 0.24 27.77 5.69
CA LEU A 156 -0.92 27.62 4.80
C LEU A 156 -2.23 27.50 5.59
N GLN A 157 -2.24 26.74 6.68
CA GLN A 157 -3.42 26.56 7.53
C GLN A 157 -3.85 27.87 8.20
N LYS A 158 -2.91 28.75 8.58
CA LYS A 158 -3.24 30.10 9.07
C LYS A 158 -3.92 30.94 8.00
N VAL A 159 -3.39 30.91 6.78
CA VAL A 159 -3.96 31.65 5.63
C VAL A 159 -5.36 31.14 5.29
N ILE A 160 -5.56 29.83 5.22
CA ILE A 160 -6.86 29.20 4.94
C ILE A 160 -7.89 29.60 6.00
N ARG A 161 -7.54 29.50 7.28
CA ARG A 161 -8.41 29.94 8.39
C ARG A 161 -8.73 31.43 8.30
N ALA A 162 -7.75 32.30 8.02
CA ALA A 162 -7.99 33.73 7.86
C ALA A 162 -8.93 34.05 6.69
N ASN A 163 -8.74 33.40 5.54
CA ASN A 163 -9.60 33.60 4.36
C ASN A 163 -11.04 33.12 4.60
N SER A 164 -11.23 31.99 5.30
CA SER A 164 -12.58 31.51 5.66
C SER A 164 -13.36 32.48 6.55
N ARG A 165 -12.66 33.17 7.48
CA ARG A 165 -13.24 34.21 8.33
C ARG A 165 -13.58 35.49 7.57
N LEU A 166 -12.78 35.86 6.57
CA LEU A 166 -13.05 37.01 5.72
C LEU A 166 -14.27 36.77 4.82
N SER A 167 -14.36 35.57 4.23
CA SER A 167 -15.49 35.19 3.37
C SER A 167 -16.81 35.12 4.14
N SER A 168 -16.81 34.59 5.37
CA SER A 168 -18.02 34.58 6.23
C SER A 168 -18.47 35.99 6.60
N LYS A 169 -17.56 36.88 7.01
CA LYS A 169 -17.88 38.29 7.29
C LYS A 169 -18.42 39.05 6.08
N GLN A 170 -17.88 38.79 4.89
CA GLN A 170 -18.38 39.41 3.65
C GLN A 170 -19.80 38.92 3.33
N ASN A 171 -20.10 37.65 3.55
CA ASN A 171 -21.44 37.10 3.34
C ASN A 171 -22.46 37.62 4.38
N GLU A 172 -22.06 37.81 5.63
CA GLU A 172 -22.91 38.44 6.66
C GLU A 172 -23.18 39.92 6.39
N ALA A 173 -22.24 40.65 5.78
CA ALA A 173 -22.42 42.07 5.44
C ALA A 173 -23.27 42.30 4.18
N LEU A 174 -23.57 41.25 3.41
CA LEU A 174 -24.39 41.29 2.20
C LEU A 174 -25.84 40.85 2.43
N HIS A 175 -26.21 40.51 3.67
CA HIS A 175 -27.56 40.15 4.11
C HIS A 175 -28.04 41.13 5.20
#